data_AF-A0A356BUZ1-F1
#
_entry.id   AF-A0A356BUZ1-F1
#
_cell.length_a   1.000
_cell.length_b   1.000
_cell.length_c   1.000
_cell.angle_alpha   90.00
_cell.angle_beta   90.00
_cell.angle_gamma   90.00
#
_symmetry.space_group_name_H-M   'P 1'
#
loop_
_entity.id
_entity.type
_entity.pdbx_description
1 polymer ?
#
loop_
_entity_poly.entity_id
_entity_poly.type
_entity_poly.pdbx_seq_one_letter_code
_entity_poly.pdbx_strand_id
1 'polypeptide(L)'
;MSERFLWEFKWDCGRQGDLEGLFVATEAEVQELMGQDVNFGEVLGKHSEVYGDIEEGEITKVDLDTKTVEKVTKILGDSTWSGYNPLDYVSYECSECGCSYRADEFNKEKNMCEYCVKEMEAE
;
A
#
# COMPACT_ATOMS: atom_id res chain seq x y z
N MET A 1 12.66 -10.42 13.58
CA MET A 1 12.11 -10.50 12.22
C MET A 1 10.73 -11.08 12.35
N SER A 2 9.69 -10.29 12.14
CA SER A 2 8.32 -10.77 12.12
C SER A 2 8.14 -11.72 10.94
N GLU A 3 7.33 -12.76 11.10
CA GLU A 3 7.06 -13.72 10.02
C GLU A 3 6.32 -13.02 8.88
N ARG A 4 6.81 -13.21 7.64
CA ARG A 4 6.22 -12.62 6.43
C ARG A 4 5.61 -13.72 5.58
N PHE A 5 4.50 -13.38 4.94
CA PHE A 5 3.73 -14.27 4.09
C PHE A 5 3.58 -13.67 2.70
N LEU A 6 3.20 -14.51 1.76
CA LEU A 6 2.85 -14.09 0.41
C LEU A 6 1.35 -13.75 0.37
N TRP A 7 1.04 -12.58 -0.17
CA TRP A 7 -0.31 -12.05 -0.28
C TRP A 7 -0.64 -11.78 -1.75
N GLU A 8 -1.85 -12.14 -2.13
CA GLU A 8 -2.43 -11.81 -3.42
C GLU A 8 -3.43 -10.66 -3.22
N PHE A 9 -3.28 -9.60 -4.00
CA PHE A 9 -4.20 -8.47 -4.07
C PHE A 9 -4.99 -8.54 -5.37
N LYS A 10 -6.31 -8.36 -5.29
CA LYS A 10 -7.23 -8.29 -6.42
C LYS A 10 -8.30 -7.24 -6.16
N TRP A 11 -8.45 -6.31 -7.10
CA TRP A 11 -9.47 -5.26 -7.04
C TRP A 11 -10.14 -5.11 -8.41
N ASP A 12 -11.42 -5.46 -8.46
CA ASP A 12 -12.28 -5.28 -9.63
C ASP A 12 -12.70 -3.81 -9.76
N CYS A 13 -12.14 -3.11 -10.76
CA CYS A 13 -12.50 -1.72 -11.09
C CYS A 13 -13.60 -1.66 -12.18
N GLY A 14 -14.33 -2.75 -12.36
CA GLY A 14 -15.41 -2.91 -13.32
C GLY A 14 -14.94 -2.78 -14.77
N ARG A 15 -15.58 -1.89 -15.52
CA ARG A 15 -15.25 -1.71 -16.95
C ARG A 15 -13.85 -1.12 -17.20
N GLN A 16 -13.22 -0.57 -16.17
CA GLN A 16 -11.87 0.01 -16.28
C GLN A 16 -10.79 -1.09 -16.29
N GLY A 17 -11.09 -2.28 -15.76
CA GLY A 17 -10.15 -3.40 -15.64
C GLY A 17 -10.01 -3.84 -14.19
N ASP A 18 -8.96 -4.61 -13.93
CA ASP A 18 -8.66 -5.17 -12.61
C ASP A 18 -7.26 -4.74 -12.18
N LEU A 19 -7.07 -4.48 -10.89
CA LEU A 19 -5.75 -4.38 -10.28
C LEU A 19 -5.41 -5.71 -9.62
N GLU A 20 -4.24 -6.23 -9.93
CA GLU A 20 -3.72 -7.46 -9.35
C GLU A 20 -2.32 -7.23 -8.78
N GLY A 21 -1.99 -7.96 -7.74
CA GLY A 21 -0.75 -7.79 -7.01
C GLY A 21 -0.30 -9.06 -6.31
N LEU A 22 1.01 -9.25 -6.23
CA LEU A 22 1.64 -10.30 -5.44
C LEU A 22 2.79 -9.70 -4.64
N PHE A 23 2.67 -9.70 -3.31
CA PHE A 23 3.60 -8.97 -2.43
C PHE A 23 3.84 -9.71 -1.11
N VAL A 24 4.92 -9.34 -0.43
CA VAL A 24 5.37 -9.96 0.82
C VAL A 24 5.18 -9.00 1.99
N ALA A 25 4.35 -9.41 2.95
CA ALA A 25 4.05 -8.61 4.13
C ALA A 25 3.82 -9.49 5.35
N THR A 26 3.96 -8.89 6.53
CA THR A 26 3.51 -9.47 7.79
C THR A 26 1.99 -9.41 7.89
N GLU A 27 1.41 -10.27 8.73
CA GLU A 27 -0.04 -10.18 9.02
C GLU A 27 -0.43 -8.83 9.63
N ALA A 28 0.43 -8.23 10.47
CA ALA A 28 0.16 -6.94 11.08
C ALA A 28 0.04 -5.82 10.05
N GLU A 29 0.98 -5.73 9.10
CA GLU A 29 0.94 -4.74 8.00
C GLU A 29 -0.36 -4.87 7.19
N VAL A 30 -0.79 -6.10 6.89
CA VAL A 30 -2.04 -6.34 6.14
C VAL A 30 -3.28 -5.99 6.97
N GLN A 31 -3.27 -6.26 8.27
CA GLN A 31 -4.38 -5.90 9.16
C GLN A 31 -4.51 -4.38 9.34
N GLU A 32 -3.38 -3.66 9.43
CA GLU A 32 -3.36 -2.19 9.50
C GLU A 32 -3.85 -1.52 8.22
N LEU A 33 -3.69 -2.21 7.07
CA LEU A 33 -4.14 -1.73 5.76
C LEU A 33 -5.66 -1.84 5.56
N MET A 34 -6.34 -2.74 6.29
CA MET A 34 -7.79 -2.93 6.16
C MET A 34 -8.54 -1.64 6.55
N GLY A 35 -9.39 -1.15 5.64
CA GLY A 35 -10.14 0.10 5.81
C GLY A 35 -9.31 1.38 5.68
N GLN A 36 -8.06 1.30 5.21
CA GLN A 36 -7.29 2.47 4.83
C GLN A 36 -7.64 2.90 3.39
N ASP A 37 -7.66 4.21 3.16
CA ASP A 37 -7.75 4.79 1.82
C ASP A 37 -6.43 4.61 1.07
N VAL A 38 -6.51 4.04 -0.12
CA VAL A 38 -5.39 3.91 -1.05
C VAL A 38 -5.68 4.65 -2.34
N ASN A 39 -4.66 5.26 -2.92
CA ASN A 39 -4.75 5.97 -4.19
C ASN A 39 -3.66 5.50 -5.16
N PHE A 40 -4.08 4.68 -6.12
CA PHE A 40 -3.21 4.16 -7.18
C PHE A 40 -2.98 5.19 -8.31
N GLY A 41 -3.86 6.19 -8.44
CA GLY A 41 -3.84 7.17 -9.52
C GLY A 41 -4.30 6.57 -10.85
N GLU A 42 -3.79 7.06 -11.98
CA GLU A 42 -4.21 6.66 -13.34
C GLU A 42 -3.58 5.35 -13.83
N VAL A 43 -3.67 4.27 -13.05
CA VAL A 43 -3.00 2.98 -13.33
C VAL A 43 -3.66 2.16 -14.44
N LEU A 44 -4.95 2.36 -14.72
CA LEU A 44 -5.69 1.67 -15.78
C LEU A 44 -5.80 2.49 -17.09
N GLY A 45 -4.94 3.51 -17.24
CA GLY A 45 -4.91 4.42 -18.39
C GLY A 45 -5.35 5.85 -18.09
N LYS A 46 -5.33 6.70 -19.12
CA LYS A 46 -5.66 8.13 -18.96
C LYS A 46 -7.11 8.31 -18.49
N HIS A 47 -7.33 9.15 -17.48
CA HIS A 47 -8.62 9.38 -16.84
C HIS A 47 -9.19 8.17 -16.07
N SER A 48 -8.33 7.27 -15.61
CA SER A 48 -8.71 6.13 -14.74
C SER A 48 -8.12 6.28 -13.34
N GLU A 49 -8.45 7.38 -12.68
CA GLU A 49 -8.04 7.55 -11.29
C GLU A 49 -8.69 6.45 -10.42
N VAL A 50 -7.86 5.56 -9.88
CA VAL A 50 -8.29 4.46 -9.01
C VAL A 50 -7.88 4.77 -7.58
N TYR A 51 -8.88 4.89 -6.70
CA TYR A 51 -8.73 5.10 -5.27
C TYR A 51 -9.93 4.51 -4.53
N GLY A 52 -9.76 4.25 -3.24
CA GLY A 52 -10.81 3.77 -2.36
C GLY A 52 -10.26 3.11 -1.10
N ASP A 53 -11.15 2.56 -0.28
CA ASP A 53 -10.78 1.83 0.92
C ASP A 53 -10.46 0.36 0.61
N ILE A 54 -9.44 -0.21 1.25
CA ILE A 54 -9.16 -1.64 1.17
C ILE A 54 -10.19 -2.43 1.98
N GLU A 55 -10.98 -3.28 1.32
CA GLU A 55 -12.04 -4.08 1.92
C GLU A 55 -11.64 -5.55 2.17
N GLU A 56 -12.44 -6.24 2.97
CA GLU A 56 -12.25 -7.67 3.25
C GLU A 56 -12.43 -8.50 1.96
N GLY A 57 -11.42 -9.33 1.64
CA GLY A 57 -11.43 -10.20 0.47
C GLY A 57 -10.63 -9.69 -0.72
N GLU A 58 -10.23 -8.42 -0.73
CA GLU A 58 -9.35 -7.86 -1.76
C GLU A 58 -7.89 -8.30 -1.59
N ILE A 59 -7.48 -8.62 -0.36
CA ILE A 59 -6.17 -9.18 -0.05
C ILE A 59 -6.35 -10.56 0.57
N THR A 60 -5.73 -11.56 -0.05
CA THR A 60 -5.84 -12.95 0.38
C THR A 60 -4.46 -13.55 0.62
N LYS A 61 -4.35 -14.34 1.69
CA LYS A 61 -3.11 -15.05 2.03
C LYS A 61 -2.93 -16.23 1.07
N VAL A 62 -1.78 -16.30 0.42
CA VAL A 62 -1.43 -17.44 -0.43
C VAL A 62 -0.96 -18.59 0.45
N ASP A 63 -1.45 -19.80 0.20
CA ASP A 63 -0.99 -21.02 0.88
C ASP A 63 0.41 -21.40 0.39
N LEU A 64 1.43 -20.80 1.02
CA LEU A 64 2.83 -21.04 0.74
C LEU A 64 3.63 -21.03 2.05
N ASP A 65 4.54 -22.00 2.20
CA ASP A 65 5.34 -22.09 3.41
C ASP A 65 6.35 -20.94 3.51
N THR A 66 6.61 -20.51 4.74
CA THR A 66 7.44 -19.33 5.02
C THR A 66 8.90 -19.52 4.60
N LYS A 67 9.43 -20.75 4.55
CA LYS A 67 10.79 -21.01 4.04
C LYS A 67 10.87 -20.79 2.53
N THR A 68 9.81 -21.11 1.80
CA THR A 68 9.74 -20.82 0.36
C THR A 68 9.64 -19.31 0.14
N VAL A 69 8.78 -18.61 0.90
CA VAL A 69 8.69 -17.14 0.86
C VAL A 69 10.06 -16.50 1.12
N GLU A 70 10.79 -16.93 2.15
CA GLU A 70 12.13 -16.43 2.46
C GLU A 70 13.15 -16.66 1.34
N LYS A 71 13.12 -17.84 0.70
CA LYS A 71 14.05 -18.16 -0.39
C LYS A 71 13.79 -17.29 -1.62
N VAL A 72 12.52 -17.11 -1.97
CA VAL A 72 12.14 -16.31 -3.15
C VAL A 72 12.36 -14.82 -2.88
N THR A 73 12.10 -14.35 -1.64
CA THR A 73 12.39 -12.97 -1.19
C THR A 73 13.86 -12.60 -1.41
N LYS A 74 14.79 -13.53 -1.18
CA LYS A 74 16.24 -13.30 -1.43
C LYS A 74 16.59 -13.09 -2.91
N ILE A 75 15.70 -13.48 -3.83
CA ILE A 75 15.89 -13.38 -5.28
C ILE A 75 15.13 -12.17 -5.83
N LEU A 76 13.87 -11.99 -5.43
CA LEU A 76 12.97 -10.99 -6.00
C LEU A 76 12.87 -9.69 -5.20
N GLY A 77 13.34 -9.67 -3.94
CA GLY A 77 13.14 -8.56 -3.02
C GLY A 77 12.04 -8.83 -1.99
N ASP A 78 11.93 -7.93 -1.03
CA ASP A 78 11.14 -8.04 0.22
C ASP A 78 9.82 -7.27 0.22
N SER A 79 9.49 -6.60 -0.88
CA SER A 79 8.27 -5.80 -1.07
C SER A 79 7.35 -6.47 -2.10
N THR A 80 7.37 -6.01 -3.34
CA THR A 80 6.42 -6.39 -4.39
C THR A 80 7.07 -7.35 -5.37
N TRP A 81 6.46 -8.53 -5.58
CA TRP A 81 6.94 -9.52 -6.55
C TRP A 81 6.28 -9.35 -7.91
N SER A 82 5.03 -8.89 -7.96
CA SER A 82 4.32 -8.61 -9.20
C SER A 82 3.18 -7.62 -8.98
N GLY A 83 2.83 -6.87 -10.03
CA GLY A 83 1.67 -5.99 -10.02
C GLY A 83 1.76 -4.87 -8.97
N TYR A 84 0.66 -4.65 -8.26
CA TYR A 84 0.50 -3.57 -7.29
C TYR A 84 0.54 -4.08 -5.85
N ASN A 85 1.22 -3.36 -4.97
CA ASN A 85 1.18 -3.60 -3.53
C ASN A 85 0.45 -2.43 -2.87
N PRO A 86 -0.78 -2.63 -2.34
CA PRO A 86 -1.56 -1.52 -1.80
C PRO A 86 -0.89 -0.78 -0.63
N LEU A 87 0.05 -1.41 0.09
CA LEU A 87 0.84 -0.75 1.15
C LEU A 87 1.64 0.45 0.64
N ASP A 88 2.04 0.43 -0.64
CA ASP A 88 2.81 1.50 -1.27
C ASP A 88 1.92 2.67 -1.73
N TYR A 89 0.60 2.53 -1.65
CA TYR A 89 -0.40 3.48 -2.15
C TYR A 89 -1.31 4.05 -1.07
N VAL A 90 -1.04 3.77 0.21
CA VAL A 90 -1.80 4.33 1.33
C VAL A 90 -1.73 5.85 1.30
N SER A 91 -2.90 6.46 1.34
CA SER A 91 -3.13 7.90 1.34
C SER A 91 -3.34 8.39 2.77
N TYR A 92 -2.61 9.44 3.16
CA TYR A 92 -2.68 10.04 4.49
C TYR A 92 -3.14 11.49 4.38
N GLU A 93 -4.09 11.88 5.23
CA GLU A 93 -4.54 13.27 5.31
C GLU A 93 -3.65 14.08 6.27
N CYS A 94 -3.11 15.19 5.79
CA CYS A 94 -2.32 16.11 6.61
C CYS A 94 -3.21 16.92 7.55
N SER A 95 -2.93 16.87 8.86
CA SER A 95 -3.71 17.60 9.86
C SER A 95 -3.61 19.13 9.75
N GLU A 96 -2.54 19.67 9.15
CA GLU A 96 -2.37 21.13 9.02
C GLU A 96 -2.98 21.70 7.73
N CYS A 97 -2.69 21.09 6.57
CA CYS A 97 -3.17 21.62 5.28
C CYS A 97 -4.43 20.91 4.75
N GLY A 98 -4.82 19.77 5.32
CA GLY A 98 -5.96 18.97 4.87
C GLY A 98 -5.77 18.27 3.52
N CYS A 99 -4.58 18.31 2.94
CA CYS A 99 -4.29 17.64 1.68
C CYS A 99 -3.89 16.16 1.92
N SER A 100 -4.18 15.30 0.94
CA SER A 100 -3.80 13.89 0.92
C SER A 100 -2.39 13.70 0.37
N TYR A 101 -1.58 12.89 1.05
CA TYR A 101 -0.20 12.58 0.68
C TYR A 101 0.09 11.09 0.76
N ARG A 102 1.07 10.64 -0.02
CA ARG A 102 1.57 9.27 0.06
C ARG A 102 2.47 9.09 1.28
N ALA A 103 2.71 7.83 1.64
CA ALA A 103 3.56 7.48 2.78
C ALA A 103 4.97 8.10 2.72
N ASP A 104 5.55 8.27 1.53
CA ASP A 104 6.89 8.84 1.32
C ASP A 104 6.94 10.37 1.46
N GLU A 105 5.78 11.04 1.45
CA GLU A 105 5.63 12.48 1.62
C GLU A 105 4.96 12.84 2.97
N PHE A 106 4.73 11.85 3.83
CA PHE A 106 3.98 11.99 5.07
C PHE A 106 4.80 11.59 6.30
N ASN A 107 4.88 12.50 7.28
CA ASN A 107 5.46 12.22 8.58
C ASN A 107 4.39 11.64 9.52
N LYS A 108 4.43 10.31 9.70
CA LYS A 108 3.48 9.58 10.56
C LYS A 108 3.54 9.98 12.04
N GLU A 109 4.71 10.37 12.55
CA GLU A 109 4.86 10.76 13.97
C GLU A 109 4.17 12.09 14.27
N LYS A 110 4.27 13.04 13.34
CA LYS A 110 3.65 14.37 13.46
C LYS A 110 2.24 14.43 12.89
N ASN A 111 1.80 13.38 12.19
CA ASN A 111 0.53 13.33 11.47
C ASN A 111 0.38 14.49 10.46
N MET A 112 1.47 14.78 9.74
CA MET A 112 1.60 15.93 8.85
C MET A 112 2.41 15.57 7.61
N CYS A 113 2.16 16.26 6.49
CA CYS A 113 3.03 16.13 5.32
C CYS A 113 4.41 16.75 5.58
N GLU A 114 5.43 16.23 4.88
CA GLU A 114 6.80 16.70 5.04
C GLU A 114 6.95 18.20 4.76
N TYR A 115 6.12 18.75 3.87
CA TYR A 115 6.14 20.18 3.54
C TYR A 115 5.76 21.03 4.74
N CYS A 116 4.61 20.76 5.37
CA CYS A 116 4.17 21.50 6.56
C CYS A 116 5.14 21.30 7.74
N VAL A 117 5.72 20.10 7.89
CA VAL A 117 6.74 19.87 8.92
C VAL A 117 7.96 20.76 8.72
N LYS A 118 8.48 20.83 7.47
CA LYS A 118 9.63 21.68 7.13
C LYS A 118 9.33 23.16 7.36
N GLU A 119 8.11 23.61 7.05
CA GLU A 119 7.69 24.99 7.30
C GLU A 119 7.66 25.32 8.80
N MET A 120 7.14 24.43 9.65
CA MET A 120 7.12 24.65 11.10
C MET A 120 8.51 24.60 11.76
N GLU A 121 9.44 23.81 11.22
CA GLU A 121 10.82 23.73 11.73
C GLU A 121 11.72 24.86 11.23
N ALA A 122 11.27 25.63 10.24
CA ALA A 122 11.98 26.78 9.69
C ALA A 122 11.72 28.09 10.47
N GLU A 123 10.81 28.08 11.44
CA GLU A 123 10.49 29.18 12.37
C GLU A 123 11.20 29.03 13.74
#